data_AF-A0A6V7JUD8-F1
#
_entry.id   AF-A0A6V7JUD8-F1
#
_cell.length_a   1.000
_cell.length_b   1.000
_cell.length_c   1.000
_cell.angle_alpha   90.00
_cell.angle_beta   90.00
_cell.angle_gamma   90.00
#
_symmetry.space_group_name_H-M   'P 1'
#
loop_
_entity.id
_entity.type
_entity.pdbx_description
1 polymer ?
#
loop_
_entity_poly.entity_id
_entity_poly.type
_entity_poly.pdbx_seq_one_letter_code
_entity_poly.pdbx_strand_id
1 'polypeptide(L)' 'NKCARYWPEEGEVNEYGEWKVRALARTSTADYTLREFLLQGHRPNFSEPRRIYHYHFQ' A
#
# COMPACT_ATOMS: atom_id res chain seq x y z
N ASN A 1 18.14 -6.83 -7.85
CA ASN A 1 16.75 -6.37 -8.03
C ASN A 1 15.84 -7.59 -7.82
N LYS A 2 15.34 -7.81 -6.59
CA LYS A 2 14.63 -9.07 -6.21
C LYS A 2 13.10 -8.97 -6.30
N CYS A 3 12.55 -7.76 -6.22
CA CYS A 3 11.12 -7.50 -6.34
C CYS A 3 10.92 -6.09 -6.94
N ALA A 4 10.03 -5.97 -7.93
CA ALA A 4 9.61 -4.66 -8.42
C ALA A 4 8.77 -3.96 -7.36
N ARG A 5 8.87 -2.63 -7.28
CA ARG A 5 8.03 -1.86 -6.36
C ARG A 5 6.58 -1.90 -6.84
N TYR A 6 5.71 -2.53 -6.06
CA TYR A 6 4.27 -2.66 -6.34
C TYR A 6 3.39 -1.77 -5.46
N TRP A 7 4.00 -0.86 -4.70
CA TRP A 7 3.30 0.06 -3.80
C TRP A 7 3.63 1.53 -4.12
N PRO A 8 2.67 2.45 -3.90
CA PRO A 8 2.88 3.89 -4.06
C PRO A 8 3.81 4.46 -2.97
N GLU A 9 4.39 5.64 -3.22
CA GLU A 9 5.10 6.39 -2.18
C GLU A 9 4.12 7.10 -1.24
N GLU A 10 4.60 7.51 -0.07
CA GLU A 10 3.79 8.14 0.98
C GLU A 10 3.10 9.41 0.45
N GLY A 11 1.78 9.49 0.61
CA GLY A 11 0.95 10.58 0.07
C GLY A 11 0.46 10.33 -1.37
N GLU A 12 0.99 9.35 -2.09
CA GLU A 12 0.56 9.01 -3.44
C GLU A 12 -0.63 8.04 -3.45
N VAL A 13 -1.29 8.02 -4.61
CA VAL A 13 -2.34 7.06 -4.95
C VAL A 13 -2.04 6.46 -6.30
N ASN A 14 -1.96 5.13 -6.35
CA ASN A 14 -1.77 4.39 -7.60
C ASN A 14 -2.93 3.42 -7.83
N GLU A 15 -3.23 3.18 -9.11
CA GLU A 15 -4.20 2.18 -9.54
C GLU A 15 -3.46 0.96 -10.12
N TYR A 16 -3.84 -0.22 -9.65
CA TYR A 16 -3.29 -1.51 -10.07
C TYR A 16 -4.45 -2.39 -10.54
N GLY A 17 -4.83 -2.23 -11.81
CA GLY A 17 -6.04 -2.84 -12.35
C GLY A 17 -7.28 -2.31 -11.64
N GLU A 18 -8.03 -3.20 -10.98
CA GLU A 18 -9.27 -2.84 -10.28
C GLU A 18 -9.05 -2.30 -8.86
N TRP A 19 -7.80 -2.18 -8.43
CA TRP A 19 -7.44 -1.76 -7.09
C TRP A 19 -6.88 -0.35 -7.08
N LYS A 20 -7.43 0.49 -6.22
CA LYS A 20 -6.86 1.79 -5.86
C LYS A 20 -6.12 1.66 -4.54
N VAL A 21 -4.85 2.03 -4.52
CA VAL A 21 -3.99 1.96 -3.32
C VAL A 21 -3.52 3.37 -2.98
N ARG A 22 -3.86 3.84 -1.79
CA ARG A 22 -3.35 5.10 -1.23
C ARG A 22 -2.32 4.82 -0.14
N ALA A 23 -1.14 5.42 -0.20
CA ALA A 23 -0.19 5.39 0.91
C ALA A 23 -0.53 6.46 1.94
N LEU A 24 -0.77 6.02 3.17
CA LEU A 24 -1.19 6.88 4.27
C LEU A 24 -0.03 7.35 5.12
N ALA A 25 0.85 6.42 5.48
CA ALA A 25 1.95 6.69 6.40
C ALA A 25 3.10 5.72 6.16
N ARG A 26 4.31 6.17 6.50
CA ARG A 26 5.52 5.34 6.52
C ARG A 26 6.32 5.61 7.78
N THR A 27 6.64 4.54 8.50
CA THR A 27 7.50 4.57 9.69
C THR A 27 8.69 3.66 9.45
N SER A 28 9.91 4.17 9.59
CA SER A 28 11.13 3.38 9.42
C SER A 28 11.83 3.14 10.75
N THR A 29 12.29 1.91 10.96
CA THR A 29 13.18 1.50 12.05
C THR A 29 14.50 1.00 11.45
N ALA A 30 15.41 0.52 12.31
CA ALA A 30 16.65 -0.11 11.87
C ALA A 30 16.41 -1.46 11.16
N ASP A 31 15.35 -2.19 11.53
CA ASP A 31 15.12 -3.55 11.07
C ASP A 31 14.07 -3.65 9.94
N TYR A 32 13.13 -2.68 9.88
CA TYR A 32 12.07 -2.69 8.87
C TYR A 32 11.50 -1.29 8.61
N THR A 33 10.79 -1.17 7.49
CA THR A 33 9.90 -0.05 7.21
C THR A 33 8.45 -0.53 7.23
N LEU A 34 7.63 0.04 8.11
CA LEU A 34 6.18 -0.13 8.09
C LEU A 34 5.54 0.88 7.15
N ARG A 35 4.67 0.41 6.27
CA ARG A 35 3.85 1.25 5.39
C ARG A 35 2.38 0.95 5.63
N GLU A 36 1.58 2.00 5.74
CA GLU A 36 0.14 1.90 5.84
C GLU A 36 -0.50 2.27 4.51
N PHE A 37 -1.33 1.37 3.99
CA PHE A 37 -2.09 1.60 2.77
C PHE A 37 -3.59 1.56 3.04
N LEU A 38 -4.35 2.33 2.25
CA LEU A 38 -5.78 2.13 2.08
C LEU A 38 -6.01 1.49 0.71
N LEU A 39 -6.50 0.26 0.70
CA LEU A 39 -6.86 -0.48 -0.49
C LEU A 39 -8.37 -0.37 -0.73
N GLN A 40 -8.78 0.02 -1.92
CA GLN A 40 -10.17 0.09 -2.32
C GLN A 40 -10.37 -0.58 -3.68
N GLY A 41 -11.36 -1.47 -3.79
CA GLY A 41 -11.75 -2.07 -5.06
C GLY A 41 -12.78 -1.21 -5.78
N HIS A 42 -12.74 -1.20 -7.12
CA HIS A 42 -13.73 -0.49 -7.94
C HIS A 42 -15.03 -1.29 -8.13
N ARG A 43 -15.03 -2.60 -7.81
CA ARG A 43 -16.23 -3.44 -7.90
C ARG A 43 -17.14 -3.24 -6.69
N PRO A 44 -18.47 -3.33 -6.85
CA PRO A 44 -19.43 -3.16 -5.75
C PRO A 44 -19.13 -4.04 -4.53
N ASN A 45 -18.78 -5.31 -4.77
CA ASN A 45 -18.47 -6.29 -3.73
C ASN A 45 -17.15 -6.00 -2.97
N PHE A 46 -16.32 -5.08 -3.45
CA PHE A 46 -15.03 -4.69 -2.86
C PHE A 46 -14.92 -3.17 -2.65
N SER A 47 -16.07 -2.49 -2.59
CA SER A 47 -16.15 -1.03 -2.49
C SER A 47 -15.70 -0.50 -1.12
N GLU A 48 -15.80 -1.31 -0.07
CA GLU A 48 -15.35 -0.97 1.28
C GLU A 48 -13.81 -0.90 1.35
N PRO A 49 -13.23 0.26 1.73
CA PRO A 49 -11.79 0.40 1.85
C PRO A 49 -11.23 -0.43 3.02
N ARG A 50 -10.07 -1.07 2.80
CA ARG A 50 -9.35 -1.83 3.84
C ARG A 50 -7.97 -1.26 4.11
N ARG A 51 -7.61 -1.17 5.38
CA ARG A 51 -6.26 -0.77 5.82
C ARG A 51 -5.33 -1.97 5.69
N ILE A 52 -4.19 -1.79 5.01
CA ILE A 52 -3.15 -2.80 4.85
C ILE A 52 -1.87 -2.31 5.51
N TYR A 53 -1.23 -3.17 6.29
CA TYR A 53 0.07 -2.92 6.92
C TYR A 53 1.13 -3.75 6.20
N HIS A 54 2.10 -3.08 5.59
CA HIS A 54 3.19 -3.72 4.86
C HIS A 54 4.50 -3.53 5.65
N TYR A 55 5.00 -4.64 6.19
CA TYR A 55 6.31 -4.72 6.84
C TYR A 55 7.36 -5.11 5.80
N HIS A 56 8.26 -4.19 5.50
CA HIS A 56 9.37 -4.43 4.59
C HIS A 56 10.67 -4.47 5.40
N PHE A 57 11.21 -5.67 5.63
CA PHE A 57 12.49 -5.87 6.31
C PHE A 57 13.66 -5.39 5.44
N GLN A 58 14.71 -4.87 6.07
CA GLN A 58 15.93 -4.38 5.38
C GLN A 58 16.69 -5.50 4.67
#